data_AF-A0A2G5PG86-F1
#
_entry.id   AF-A0A2G5PG86-F1
#
_cell.length_a   1.000
_cell.length_b   1.000
_cell.length_c   1.000
_cell.angle_alpha   90.00
_cell.angle_beta   90.00
_cell.angle_gamma   90.00
#
_symmetry.space_group_name_H-M   'P 1'
#
loop_
_entity.id
_entity.type
_entity.pdbx_description
1 polymer ?
#
loop_
_entity_poly.entity_id
_entity_poly.type
_entity_poly.pdbx_seq_one_letter_code
_entity_poly.pdbx_strand_id
1 'polypeptide(L)'
;MLRQLAADRRSLAMIVLVPILVITLMYFMFENAPHRPGTPSPFNNACLILLGLFPLFLMFIITSITMQRERASGTLERILTTPLRRLDLLMAYGTAFSTAAAAQAILACLVSFWFLGFDTAGSPVWVFVIAIVNAVLGVGLGLLCSAFARTEFQAVQFIPLVMVPQLLLAGIIVPRALMATWLQWISNVLPASYALEALQQVGAHPELTWIAVRDMIVVLDFAIVALCLAAATLRRRTP
;
A
#
# COMPACT_ATOMS: atom_id res chain seq x y z
N MET A 1 16.98 -9.66 -10.84
CA MET A 1 15.88 -8.95 -10.15
C MET A 1 15.02 -9.88 -9.31
N LEU A 2 14.06 -10.64 -9.86
CA LEU A 2 13.26 -11.58 -9.05
C LEU A 2 14.12 -12.57 -8.24
N ARG A 3 15.24 -13.06 -8.79
CA ARG A 3 16.23 -13.88 -8.05
C ARG A 3 17.03 -13.13 -6.97
N GLN A 4 17.19 -11.81 -7.07
CA GLN A 4 17.90 -10.98 -6.07
C GLN A 4 16.96 -10.58 -4.92
N LEU A 5 15.72 -10.20 -5.24
CA LEU A 5 14.66 -10.07 -4.25
C LEU A 5 14.42 -11.40 -3.52
N ALA A 6 14.42 -12.53 -4.25
CA ALA A 6 14.35 -13.88 -3.67
C ALA A 6 15.61 -14.31 -2.90
N ALA A 7 16.78 -13.75 -3.22
CA ALA A 7 18.03 -14.07 -2.51
C ALA A 7 18.09 -13.36 -1.15
N ASP A 8 17.51 -12.16 -1.04
CA ASP A 8 17.39 -11.46 0.24
C ASP A 8 16.16 -11.96 1.02
N ARG A 9 16.23 -13.22 1.44
CA ARG A 9 15.18 -13.92 2.20
C ARG A 9 14.71 -13.15 3.42
N ARG A 10 15.59 -12.34 4.02
CA ARG A 10 15.26 -11.52 5.20
C ARG A 10 14.28 -10.42 4.83
N SER A 11 14.52 -9.70 3.74
CA SER A 11 13.64 -8.63 3.26
C SER A 11 12.27 -9.17 2.85
N LEU A 12 12.22 -10.28 2.11
CA LEU A 12 10.96 -10.95 1.78
C LEU A 12 10.21 -11.49 3.01
N ALA A 13 10.94 -12.09 3.95
CA ALA A 13 10.33 -12.53 5.20
C ALA A 13 9.74 -11.34 5.97
N MET A 14 10.44 -10.21 6.06
CA MET A 14 9.91 -9.02 6.74
C MET A 14 8.68 -8.44 6.02
N ILE A 15 8.68 -8.39 4.68
CA ILE A 15 7.53 -7.91 3.88
C ILE A 15 6.25 -8.68 4.23
N VAL A 16 6.35 -10.00 4.39
CA VAL A 16 5.18 -10.86 4.62
C VAL A 16 4.87 -10.99 6.11
N LEU A 17 5.89 -11.16 6.94
CA LEU A 17 5.75 -11.47 8.36
C LEU A 17 5.30 -10.25 9.16
N VAL A 18 5.75 -9.04 8.83
CA VAL A 18 5.40 -7.83 9.58
C VAL A 18 3.91 -7.50 9.50
N PRO A 19 3.24 -7.45 8.33
CA PRO A 19 1.79 -7.25 8.27
C PRO A 19 1.03 -8.29 9.09
N ILE A 20 1.39 -9.56 8.94
CA ILE A 20 0.74 -10.67 9.64
C ILE A 20 0.94 -10.52 11.15
N LEU A 21 2.16 -10.24 11.61
CA LEU A 21 2.47 -10.03 13.02
C LEU A 21 1.64 -8.89 13.61
N VAL A 22 1.53 -7.76 12.90
CA VAL A 22 0.77 -6.59 13.38
C VAL A 22 -0.73 -6.89 13.42
N ILE A 23 -1.30 -7.58 12.42
CA ILE A 23 -2.71 -7.99 12.42
C ILE A 23 -2.96 -8.99 13.56
N THR A 24 -2.10 -9.98 13.75
CA THR A 24 -2.22 -10.96 14.83
C THR A 24 -2.09 -10.30 16.21
N LEU A 25 -1.19 -9.33 16.36
CA LEU A 25 -1.07 -8.54 17.59
C LEU A 25 -2.34 -7.73 17.85
N MET A 26 -2.93 -7.13 16.81
CA MET A 26 -4.22 -6.44 16.92
C MET A 26 -5.35 -7.38 17.31
N TYR A 27 -5.37 -8.60 16.78
CA TYR A 27 -6.33 -9.63 17.18
C TYR A 27 -6.26 -9.86 18.70
N PHE A 28 -5.07 -10.18 19.23
CA PHE A 28 -4.90 -10.41 20.66
C PHE A 28 -5.17 -9.17 21.51
N MET A 29 -4.96 -7.97 20.96
CA MET A 29 -5.27 -6.72 21.65
C MET A 29 -6.79 -6.51 21.82
N PHE A 30 -7.60 -6.98 20.87
CA PHE A 30 -9.04 -6.74 20.83
C PHE A 30 -9.91 -7.96 21.17
N GLU A 31 -9.33 -9.16 21.27
CA GLU A 31 -10.06 -10.42 21.53
C GLU A 31 -10.97 -10.36 22.77
N ASN A 32 -10.50 -9.68 23.83
CA ASN A 32 -11.26 -9.53 25.08
C ASN A 32 -11.84 -8.12 25.28
N ALA A 33 -11.80 -7.27 24.25
CA ALA A 33 -12.34 -5.93 24.35
C ALA A 33 -13.87 -6.00 24.46
N PRO A 34 -14.53 -5.28 25.39
CA PRO A 34 -15.98 -5.26 25.45
C PRO A 34 -16.56 -4.45 24.27
N HIS A 35 -17.60 -4.99 23.64
CA HIS A 35 -18.34 -4.33 22.56
C HIS A 35 -19.84 -4.57 22.67
N ARG A 36 -20.63 -3.65 22.13
CA ARG A 36 -22.09 -3.72 22.21
C ARG A 36 -22.59 -4.94 21.42
N PRO A 37 -23.54 -5.73 21.96
CA PRO A 37 -24.18 -6.80 21.20
C PRO A 37 -24.77 -6.26 19.89
N GLY A 38 -24.43 -6.89 18.77
CA GLY A 38 -24.88 -6.48 17.43
C GLY A 38 -24.04 -5.42 16.71
N THR A 39 -22.97 -4.89 17.33
CA THR A 39 -21.98 -4.07 16.62
C THR A 39 -20.78 -4.91 16.15
N PRO A 40 -20.15 -4.59 15.00
CA PRO A 40 -18.94 -5.28 14.56
C PRO A 40 -17.87 -5.26 15.65
N SER A 41 -17.07 -6.33 15.74
CA SER A 41 -15.97 -6.37 16.69
C SER A 41 -14.99 -5.20 16.43
N PRO A 42 -14.40 -4.60 17.48
CA PRO A 42 -13.34 -3.60 17.33
C PRO A 42 -12.17 -4.15 16.51
N PHE A 43 -11.90 -5.46 16.61
CA PHE A 43 -10.96 -6.14 15.76
C PHE A 43 -11.32 -6.01 14.28
N ASN A 44 -12.57 -6.26 13.87
CA ASN A 44 -12.95 -6.17 12.45
C ASN A 44 -12.74 -4.77 11.89
N ASN A 45 -13.13 -3.73 12.64
CA ASN A 45 -12.90 -2.34 12.21
C ASN A 45 -11.40 -2.03 12.08
N ALA A 46 -10.59 -2.42 13.06
CA ALA A 46 -9.15 -2.19 13.04
C ALA A 46 -8.44 -3.00 11.93
N CYS A 47 -8.82 -4.27 11.78
CA CYS A 47 -8.29 -5.19 10.77
C CYS A 47 -8.56 -4.66 9.35
N LEU A 48 -9.77 -4.16 9.10
CA LEU A 48 -10.15 -3.57 7.82
C LEU A 48 -9.27 -2.36 7.46
N ILE A 49 -9.03 -1.47 8.41
CA ILE A 49 -8.13 -0.31 8.22
C ILE A 49 -6.70 -0.78 7.95
N LEU A 50 -6.24 -1.78 8.69
CA LEU A 50 -4.88 -2.30 8.61
C LEU A 50 -4.62 -3.02 7.28
N LEU A 51 -5.57 -3.83 6.81
CA LEU A 51 -5.52 -4.51 5.50
C LEU A 51 -5.47 -3.52 4.34
N GLY A 52 -6.13 -2.37 4.49
CA GLY A 52 -6.02 -1.28 3.52
C GLY A 52 -4.67 -0.61 3.56
N LEU A 53 -4.32 0.01 4.69
CA LEU A 53 -3.28 1.04 4.73
C LEU A 53 -1.89 0.50 5.02
N PHE A 54 -1.78 -0.62 5.73
CA PHE A 54 -0.49 -1.13 6.17
C PHE A 54 0.36 -1.71 5.04
N PRO A 55 -0.19 -2.53 4.11
CA PRO A 55 0.54 -2.97 2.93
C PRO A 55 0.98 -1.80 2.03
N LEU A 56 0.14 -0.76 1.88
CA LEU A 56 0.48 0.47 1.16
C LEU A 56 1.71 1.14 1.79
N PHE A 57 1.67 1.34 3.12
CA PHE A 57 2.75 2.00 3.85
C PHE A 57 4.07 1.20 3.77
N LEU A 58 4.01 -0.11 3.98
CA LEU A 58 5.19 -0.97 3.89
C LEU A 58 5.78 -0.98 2.48
N MET A 59 4.96 -1.13 1.44
CA MET A 59 5.47 -1.11 0.07
C MET A 59 6.00 0.24 -0.35
N PHE A 60 5.43 1.34 0.15
CA PHE A 60 6.00 2.66 -0.05
C PHE A 60 7.45 2.72 0.46
N ILE A 61 7.67 2.33 1.71
CA ILE A 61 9.00 2.40 2.35
C ILE A 61 9.99 1.47 1.65
N ILE A 62 9.61 0.20 1.50
CA ILE A 62 10.50 -0.84 0.99
C ILE A 62 10.89 -0.51 -0.44
N THR A 63 9.91 -0.18 -1.28
CA THR A 63 10.17 0.14 -2.68
C THR A 63 11.01 1.41 -2.81
N SER A 64 10.73 2.44 -2.00
CA SER A 64 11.49 3.70 -2.02
C SER A 64 12.97 3.49 -1.65
N ILE A 65 13.23 2.78 -0.55
CA ILE A 65 14.59 2.54 -0.04
C ILE A 65 15.34 1.56 -0.97
N THR A 66 14.73 0.44 -1.34
CA THR A 66 15.38 -0.57 -2.17
C THR A 66 15.74 0.00 -3.54
N MET A 67 14.82 0.77 -4.16
CA MET A 67 15.11 1.40 -5.44
C MET A 67 16.20 2.47 -5.32
N GLN A 68 16.20 3.24 -4.23
CA GLN A 68 17.25 4.22 -3.98
C GLN A 68 18.62 3.55 -3.79
N ARG A 69 18.68 2.43 -3.06
CA ARG A 69 19.90 1.64 -2.88
C ARG A 69 20.43 1.09 -4.20
N GLU A 70 19.56 0.56 -5.04
CA GLU A 70 19.89 0.02 -6.37
C GLU A 70 20.45 1.10 -7.31
N ARG A 71 19.96 2.34 -7.20
CA ARG A 71 20.51 3.50 -7.91
C ARG A 71 21.87 3.91 -7.37
N ALA A 72 22.01 3.97 -6.04
CA ALA A 72 23.24 4.40 -5.38
C ALA A 72 24.41 3.40 -5.55
N SER A 73 24.11 2.10 -5.67
CA SER A 73 25.13 1.06 -5.86
C SER A 73 25.69 0.97 -7.29
N GLY A 74 25.15 1.74 -8.25
CA GLY A 74 25.58 1.70 -9.65
C GLY A 74 25.15 0.43 -10.40
N THR A 75 24.38 -0.48 -9.79
CA THR A 75 23.79 -1.64 -10.48
C THR A 75 22.94 -1.19 -11.65
N LEU A 76 22.15 -0.12 -11.44
CA LEU A 76 21.31 0.45 -12.48
C LEU A 76 22.14 0.96 -13.68
N GLU A 77 23.31 1.54 -13.43
CA GLU A 77 24.22 2.03 -14.49
C GLU A 77 24.82 0.87 -15.28
N ARG A 78 25.23 -0.22 -14.62
CA ARG A 78 25.72 -1.46 -15.28
C ARG A 78 24.66 -2.15 -16.13
N ILE A 79 23.38 -2.06 -15.78
CA ILE A 79 22.31 -2.63 -16.61
C ILE A 79 22.00 -1.68 -17.78
N LEU A 80 22.07 -0.37 -17.59
CA LEU A 80 21.82 0.63 -18.64
C LEU A 80 22.90 0.70 -19.73
N THR A 81 24.02 -0.02 -19.59
CA THR A 81 25.02 -0.23 -20.65
C THR A 81 24.69 -1.41 -21.58
N THR A 82 23.73 -2.26 -21.21
CA THR A 82 23.17 -3.29 -22.10
C THR A 82 22.10 -2.67 -23.02
N PRO A 83 21.78 -3.27 -24.18
CA PRO A 83 20.79 -2.73 -25.14
C PRO A 83 19.33 -2.88 -24.67
N LEU A 84 19.09 -2.86 -23.36
CA LEU A 84 17.75 -2.90 -22.78
C LEU A 84 17.12 -1.49 -22.82
N ARG A 85 15.87 -1.39 -23.27
CA ARG A 85 15.13 -0.13 -23.23
C ARG A 85 14.81 0.23 -21.78
N ARG A 86 14.89 1.53 -21.46
CA ARG A 86 14.68 2.07 -20.09
C ARG A 86 13.32 1.67 -19.51
N LEU A 87 12.31 1.62 -20.36
CA LEU A 87 10.95 1.21 -19.99
C LEU A 87 10.91 -0.26 -19.56
N ASP A 88 11.68 -1.14 -20.19
CA ASP A 88 11.67 -2.58 -19.86
C ASP A 88 12.25 -2.83 -18.46
N LEU A 89 13.27 -2.06 -18.08
CA LEU A 89 13.87 -2.13 -16.74
C LEU A 89 12.88 -1.63 -15.69
N LEU A 90 12.29 -0.46 -15.89
CA LEU A 90 11.31 0.11 -14.97
C LEU A 90 10.05 -0.76 -14.83
N MET A 91 9.54 -1.29 -15.93
CA MET A 91 8.43 -2.23 -15.93
C MET A 91 8.80 -3.52 -15.21
N ALA A 92 10.04 -4.01 -15.32
CA ALA A 92 10.51 -5.19 -14.59
C ALA A 92 10.59 -4.95 -13.08
N TYR A 93 11.07 -3.80 -12.62
CA TYR A 93 11.10 -3.48 -11.17
C TYR A 93 9.68 -3.22 -10.65
N GLY A 94 8.88 -2.43 -11.37
CA GLY A 94 7.49 -2.15 -11.02
C GLY A 94 6.66 -3.44 -10.90
N THR A 95 6.76 -4.34 -11.86
CA THR A 95 6.08 -5.65 -11.79
C THR A 95 6.63 -6.53 -10.67
N ALA A 96 7.95 -6.59 -10.46
CA ALA A 96 8.53 -7.39 -9.38
C ALA A 96 8.10 -6.93 -7.98
N PHE A 97 8.04 -5.62 -7.72
CA PHE A 97 7.53 -5.12 -6.46
C PHE A 97 6.01 -5.28 -6.37
N SER A 98 5.27 -5.07 -7.46
CA SER A 98 3.82 -5.25 -7.47
C SER A 98 3.40 -6.71 -7.22
N THR A 99 4.15 -7.69 -7.72
CA THR A 99 3.88 -9.10 -7.40
C THR A 99 4.15 -9.42 -5.94
N ALA A 100 5.22 -8.87 -5.35
CA ALA A 100 5.46 -8.97 -3.90
C ALA A 100 4.37 -8.26 -3.08
N ALA A 101 3.88 -7.12 -3.56
CA ALA A 101 2.79 -6.35 -2.94
C ALA A 101 1.48 -7.14 -2.93
N ALA A 102 1.13 -7.75 -4.07
CA ALA A 102 -0.03 -8.61 -4.19
C ALA A 102 0.11 -9.84 -3.27
N ALA A 103 1.27 -10.50 -3.27
CA ALA A 103 1.51 -11.68 -2.45
C ALA A 103 1.35 -11.38 -0.95
N GLN A 104 1.92 -10.28 -0.44
CA GLN A 104 1.75 -9.92 0.97
C GLN A 104 0.30 -9.54 1.30
N ALA A 105 -0.40 -8.84 0.41
CA ALA A 105 -1.77 -8.40 0.66
C ALA A 105 -2.72 -9.61 0.70
N ILE A 106 -2.54 -10.56 -0.23
CA ILE A 106 -3.25 -11.83 -0.25
C ILE A 106 -3.00 -12.60 1.04
N LEU A 107 -1.73 -12.75 1.46
CA LEU A 107 -1.40 -13.46 2.69
C LEU A 107 -1.98 -12.79 3.93
N ALA A 108 -1.90 -11.46 4.03
CA ALA A 108 -2.50 -10.70 5.12
C ALA A 108 -4.02 -10.91 5.18
N CYS A 109 -4.71 -10.86 4.03
CA CYS A 109 -6.15 -11.11 3.97
C CYS A 109 -6.47 -12.56 4.34
N LEU A 110 -5.74 -13.55 3.82
CA LEU A 110 -5.95 -14.97 4.15
C LEU A 110 -5.80 -15.23 5.65
N VAL A 111 -4.75 -14.71 6.28
CA VAL A 111 -4.57 -14.85 7.73
C VAL A 111 -5.73 -14.20 8.48
N SER A 112 -6.14 -13.01 8.07
CA SER A 112 -7.23 -12.28 8.73
C SER A 112 -8.54 -13.07 8.69
N PHE A 113 -8.99 -13.46 7.49
CA PHE A 113 -10.28 -14.13 7.30
C PHE A 113 -10.30 -15.57 7.83
N TRP A 114 -9.24 -16.36 7.60
CA TRP A 114 -9.26 -17.80 7.94
C TRP A 114 -8.71 -18.12 9.34
N PHE A 115 -7.79 -17.33 9.88
CA PHE A 115 -7.12 -17.65 11.14
C PHE A 115 -7.50 -16.74 12.30
N LEU A 116 -7.93 -15.50 12.03
CA LEU A 116 -8.22 -14.50 13.05
C LEU A 116 -9.70 -14.15 13.17
N GLY A 117 -10.58 -14.86 12.44
CA GLY A 117 -12.02 -14.68 12.51
C GLY A 117 -12.49 -13.31 12.01
N PHE A 118 -11.73 -12.65 11.14
CA PHE A 118 -12.16 -11.41 10.49
C PHE A 118 -13.35 -11.69 9.58
N ASP A 119 -14.39 -10.89 9.71
CA ASP A 119 -15.62 -11.02 8.92
C ASP A 119 -16.10 -9.65 8.41
N THR A 120 -16.71 -9.66 7.23
CA THR A 120 -17.20 -8.48 6.53
C THR A 120 -18.61 -8.72 6.01
N ALA A 121 -19.47 -7.69 6.03
CA ALA A 121 -20.82 -7.82 5.48
C ALA A 121 -20.80 -8.17 3.98
N GLY A 122 -19.91 -7.53 3.22
CA GLY A 122 -19.72 -7.79 1.79
C GLY A 122 -18.79 -8.97 1.50
N SER A 123 -18.70 -9.32 0.21
CA SER A 123 -17.83 -10.42 -0.23
C SER A 123 -16.36 -10.18 0.11
N PRO A 124 -15.66 -11.16 0.73
CA PRO A 124 -14.23 -11.08 1.02
C PRO A 124 -13.36 -10.78 -0.21
N VAL A 125 -13.81 -11.19 -1.40
CA VAL A 125 -13.08 -10.97 -2.67
C VAL A 125 -12.78 -9.50 -2.90
N TRP A 126 -13.72 -8.60 -2.57
CA TRP A 126 -13.52 -7.17 -2.77
C TRP A 126 -12.48 -6.59 -1.82
N VAL A 127 -12.39 -7.11 -0.59
CA VAL A 127 -11.33 -6.73 0.35
C VAL A 127 -9.96 -7.12 -0.20
N PHE A 128 -9.83 -8.32 -0.78
CA PHE A 128 -8.58 -8.76 -1.41
C PHE A 128 -8.20 -7.83 -2.58
N VAL A 129 -9.16 -7.51 -3.46
CA VAL A 129 -8.91 -6.62 -4.60
C VAL A 129 -8.44 -5.25 -4.13
N ILE A 130 -9.14 -4.62 -3.19
CA ILE A 130 -8.78 -3.30 -2.70
C ILE A 130 -7.42 -3.33 -2.00
N ALA A 131 -7.14 -4.33 -1.16
CA ALA A 131 -5.86 -4.48 -0.48
C ALA A 131 -4.69 -4.65 -1.46
N ILE A 132 -4.86 -5.45 -2.51
CA ILE A 132 -3.84 -5.65 -3.56
C ILE A 132 -3.60 -4.34 -4.32
N VAL A 133 -4.66 -3.69 -4.80
CA VAL A 133 -4.54 -2.43 -5.56
C VAL A 133 -3.88 -1.36 -4.70
N ASN A 134 -4.24 -1.26 -3.42
CA ASN A 134 -3.65 -0.29 -2.52
C ASN A 134 -2.18 -0.60 -2.17
N ALA A 135 -1.81 -1.88 -2.07
CA ALA A 135 -0.40 -2.27 -1.92
C ALA A 135 0.43 -1.90 -3.16
N VAL A 136 -0.13 -2.09 -4.36
CA VAL A 136 0.49 -1.69 -5.64
C VAL A 136 0.59 -0.16 -5.76
N LEU A 137 -0.40 0.59 -5.29
CA LEU A 137 -0.29 2.05 -5.15
C LEU A 137 0.90 2.44 -4.27
N GLY A 138 1.10 1.75 -3.15
CA GLY A 138 2.29 1.93 -2.29
C GLY A 138 3.59 1.74 -3.06
N VAL A 139 3.67 0.72 -3.92
CA VAL A 139 4.82 0.50 -4.83
C VAL A 139 5.01 1.70 -5.77
N GLY A 140 3.94 2.16 -6.43
CA GLY A 140 4.02 3.30 -7.35
C GLY A 140 4.50 4.58 -6.68
N LEU A 141 3.94 4.92 -5.52
CA LEU A 141 4.35 6.08 -4.74
C LEU A 141 5.79 5.95 -4.22
N GLY A 142 6.20 4.75 -3.80
CA GLY A 142 7.56 4.46 -3.35
C GLY A 142 8.58 4.61 -4.48
N LEU A 143 8.31 4.05 -5.66
CA LEU A 143 9.16 4.23 -6.85
C LEU A 143 9.25 5.70 -7.24
N LEU A 144 8.12 6.41 -7.25
CA LEU A 144 8.08 7.84 -7.59
C LEU A 144 8.95 8.65 -6.63
N CYS A 145 8.82 8.44 -5.32
CA CYS A 145 9.62 9.14 -4.32
C CYS A 145 11.11 8.79 -4.41
N SER A 146 11.43 7.53 -4.72
CA SER A 146 12.82 7.09 -4.92
C SER A 146 13.52 7.88 -6.03
N ALA A 147 12.78 8.38 -7.03
CA ALA A 147 13.34 9.18 -8.12
C ALA A 147 14.00 10.47 -7.62
N PHE A 148 13.42 11.09 -6.58
CA PHE A 148 13.83 12.37 -6.00
C PHE A 148 14.81 12.22 -4.82
N ALA A 149 14.86 11.05 -4.19
CA ALA A 149 15.80 10.76 -3.11
C ALA A 149 17.25 10.70 -3.62
N ARG A 150 18.17 11.24 -2.82
CA ARG A 150 19.62 11.17 -3.04
C ARG A 150 20.28 10.15 -2.12
N THR A 151 19.67 9.84 -0.98
CA THR A 151 20.14 8.86 0.01
C THR A 151 18.99 8.03 0.54
N GLU A 152 19.27 6.86 1.10
CA GLU A 152 18.25 6.04 1.79
C GLU A 152 17.61 6.81 2.96
N PHE A 153 18.39 7.63 3.66
CA PHE A 153 17.87 8.49 4.72
C PHE A 153 16.87 9.52 4.20
N GLN A 154 17.13 10.12 3.03
CA GLN A 154 16.17 11.03 2.39
C GLN A 154 14.91 10.29 1.93
N ALA A 155 15.01 9.03 1.49
CA ALA A 155 13.86 8.19 1.17
C ALA A 155 12.93 8.03 2.39
N VAL A 156 13.49 7.82 3.58
CA VAL A 156 12.75 7.77 4.86
C VAL A 156 12.11 9.11 5.21
N GLN A 157 12.77 10.24 4.93
CA GLN A 157 12.21 11.57 5.15
C GLN A 157 10.99 11.90 4.28
N PHE A 158 10.77 11.18 3.17
CA PHE A 158 9.53 11.31 2.39
C PHE A 158 8.31 10.68 3.07
N ILE A 159 8.49 9.78 4.05
CA ILE A 159 7.38 9.16 4.79
C ILE A 159 6.49 10.22 5.47
N PRO A 160 7.00 11.13 6.31
CA PRO A 160 6.16 12.16 6.91
C PRO A 160 5.56 13.13 5.89
N LEU A 161 6.15 13.27 4.70
CA LEU A 161 5.64 14.15 3.66
C LEU A 161 4.48 13.53 2.88
N VAL A 162 4.56 12.22 2.56
CA VAL A 162 3.61 11.56 1.66
C VAL A 162 2.64 10.65 2.44
N MET A 163 3.14 9.84 3.37
CA MET A 163 2.31 8.85 4.08
C MET A 163 1.54 9.45 5.24
N VAL A 164 2.15 10.31 6.06
CA VAL A 164 1.48 10.84 7.26
C VAL A 164 0.21 11.65 6.91
N PRO A 165 0.20 12.56 5.91
CA PRO A 165 -1.03 13.25 5.52
C PRO A 165 -2.09 12.28 5.02
N GLN A 166 -1.69 11.24 4.28
CA GLN A 166 -2.61 10.19 3.81
C GLN A 166 -3.27 9.45 4.98
N LEU A 167 -2.49 8.99 5.95
CA LEU A 167 -3.02 8.24 7.10
C LEU A 167 -3.91 9.12 8.00
N LEU A 168 -3.54 10.39 8.20
CA LEU A 168 -4.31 11.33 9.02
C LEU A 168 -5.64 11.72 8.34
N LEU A 169 -5.60 12.01 7.03
CA LEU A 169 -6.71 12.55 6.28
C LEU A 169 -7.57 11.48 5.57
N ALA A 170 -7.19 10.21 5.67
CA ALA A 170 -7.97 9.11 5.09
C ALA A 170 -9.37 8.95 5.69
N GLY A 171 -9.59 9.47 6.90
CA GLY A 171 -10.86 9.36 7.61
C GLY A 171 -10.87 8.34 8.76
N ILE A 172 -9.68 7.88 9.19
CA ILE A 172 -9.52 6.92 10.30
C ILE A 172 -9.95 7.53 11.64
N ILE A 173 -9.49 8.75 11.92
CA ILE A 173 -9.68 9.42 13.22
C ILE A 173 -10.96 10.26 13.20
N VAL A 174 -11.13 11.07 12.15
CA VAL A 174 -12.29 11.94 11.94
C VAL A 174 -12.87 11.61 10.58
N PRO A 175 -14.18 11.29 10.47
CA PRO A 175 -14.83 11.09 9.18
C PRO A 175 -14.64 12.30 8.25
N ARG A 176 -14.35 12.07 6.96
CA ARG A 176 -14.02 13.13 6.00
C ARG A 176 -15.10 14.20 5.86
N ALA A 177 -16.37 13.82 5.99
CA ALA A 177 -17.51 14.74 5.93
C ALA A 177 -17.58 15.73 7.10
N LEU A 178 -16.87 15.45 8.20
CA LEU A 178 -16.81 16.31 9.40
C LEU A 178 -15.55 17.18 9.45
N MET A 179 -14.62 17.01 8.51
CA MET A 179 -13.40 17.81 8.45
C MET A 179 -13.71 19.23 7.97
N ALA A 180 -12.85 20.19 8.33
CA ALA A 180 -12.95 21.52 7.74
C ALA A 180 -12.82 21.45 6.21
N THR A 181 -13.55 22.31 5.49
CA THR A 181 -13.67 22.25 4.02
C THR A 181 -12.31 22.19 3.32
N TRP A 182 -11.31 22.94 3.80
CA TRP A 182 -9.95 22.93 3.23
C TRP A 182 -9.19 21.62 3.46
N LEU A 183 -9.38 20.92 4.59
CA LEU A 183 -8.82 19.57 4.79
C LEU A 183 -9.49 18.57 3.85
N GLN A 184 -10.79 18.71 3.60
CA GLN A 184 -11.52 17.84 2.70
C GLN A 184 -10.97 17.93 1.28
N TRP A 185 -10.65 19.14 0.79
CA TRP A 185 -9.99 19.33 -0.49
C TRP A 185 -8.64 18.60 -0.58
N ILE A 186 -7.83 18.64 0.48
CA ILE A 186 -6.56 17.91 0.52
C ILE A 186 -6.82 16.40 0.53
N SER A 187 -7.74 15.93 1.37
CA SER A 187 -8.11 14.51 1.47
C SER A 187 -8.59 13.93 0.14
N ASN A 188 -9.27 14.73 -0.69
CA ASN A 188 -9.74 14.32 -2.02
C ASN A 188 -8.61 14.08 -3.04
N VAL A 189 -7.39 14.56 -2.78
CA VAL A 189 -6.21 14.29 -3.62
C VAL A 189 -5.42 13.08 -3.10
N LEU A 190 -5.77 12.56 -1.93
CA LEU A 190 -5.05 11.48 -1.27
C LEU A 190 -5.70 10.13 -1.59
N PRO A 191 -5.02 9.22 -2.30
CA PRO A 191 -5.61 7.96 -2.75
C PRO A 191 -5.96 7.02 -1.59
N ALA A 192 -5.21 7.08 -0.48
CA ALA A 192 -5.49 6.30 0.72
C ALA A 192 -6.89 6.57 1.31
N SER A 193 -7.42 7.78 1.13
CA SER A 193 -8.76 8.15 1.56
C SER A 193 -9.86 7.38 0.83
N TYR A 194 -9.68 7.18 -0.47
CA TYR A 194 -10.61 6.39 -1.30
C TYR A 194 -10.48 4.90 -1.01
N ALA A 195 -9.27 4.40 -0.79
CA ALA A 195 -9.06 2.99 -0.42
C ALA A 195 -9.75 2.64 0.90
N LEU A 196 -9.67 3.54 1.89
CA LEU A 196 -10.34 3.35 3.17
C LEU A 196 -11.87 3.43 3.03
N GLU A 197 -12.40 4.41 2.27
CA GLU A 197 -13.85 4.51 2.02
C GLU A 197 -14.39 3.26 1.31
N ALA A 198 -13.68 2.75 0.29
CA ALA A 198 -14.04 1.52 -0.40
C ALA A 198 -14.09 0.31 0.55
N LEU A 199 -13.08 0.15 1.41
CA LEU A 199 -13.06 -0.93 2.39
C LEU A 199 -14.20 -0.79 3.40
N GLN A 200 -14.46 0.42 3.92
CA GLN A 200 -15.57 0.66 4.86
C GLN A 200 -16.93 0.34 4.22
N GLN A 201 -17.12 0.69 2.94
CA GLN A 201 -18.33 0.37 2.20
C GLN A 201 -18.53 -1.15 2.05
N VAL A 202 -17.49 -1.89 1.67
CA VAL A 202 -17.51 -3.36 1.55
C VAL A 202 -17.67 -4.03 2.92
N GLY A 203 -17.07 -3.47 3.98
CA GLY A 203 -17.20 -3.99 5.33
C GLY A 203 -18.60 -3.83 5.92
N ALA A 204 -19.30 -2.75 5.54
CA ALA A 204 -20.60 -2.39 6.10
C ALA A 204 -21.82 -2.87 5.28
N HIS A 205 -21.67 -3.08 3.97
CA HIS A 205 -22.78 -3.43 3.08
C HIS A 205 -22.59 -4.81 2.43
N PRO A 206 -23.65 -5.65 2.33
CA PRO A 206 -23.56 -6.95 1.67
C PRO A 206 -23.29 -6.84 0.16
N GLU A 207 -23.87 -5.82 -0.46
CA GLU A 207 -23.76 -5.57 -1.89
C GLU A 207 -22.70 -4.49 -2.18
N LEU A 208 -22.14 -4.56 -3.38
CA LEU A 208 -21.14 -3.60 -3.81
C LEU A 208 -21.80 -2.25 -4.14
N THR A 209 -21.66 -1.28 -3.23
CA THR A 209 -22.17 0.07 -3.42
C THR A 209 -21.46 0.77 -4.58
N TRP A 210 -22.17 1.64 -5.30
CA TRP A 210 -21.59 2.52 -6.33
C TRP A 210 -20.37 3.32 -5.82
N ILE A 211 -20.42 3.76 -4.56
CA ILE A 211 -19.32 4.48 -3.89
C ILE A 211 -18.05 3.61 -3.86
N ALA A 212 -18.18 2.34 -3.47
CA ALA A 212 -17.05 1.41 -3.42
C ALA A 212 -16.43 1.19 -4.80
N VAL A 213 -17.28 1.05 -5.84
CA VAL A 213 -16.82 0.89 -7.23
C VAL A 213 -16.05 2.12 -7.69
N ARG A 214 -16.63 3.31 -7.50
CA ARG A 214 -15.99 4.59 -7.85
C ARG A 214 -14.63 4.69 -7.18
N ASP A 215 -14.56 4.45 -5.88
CA ASP A 215 -13.34 4.63 -5.11
C ASP A 215 -12.26 3.61 -5.49
N MET A 216 -12.65 2.36 -5.77
CA MET A 216 -11.73 1.34 -6.26
C MET A 216 -11.13 1.71 -7.62
N ILE A 217 -11.94 2.27 -8.53
CA ILE A 217 -11.46 2.80 -9.82
C ILE A 217 -10.48 3.96 -9.59
N VAL A 218 -10.83 4.90 -8.72
CA VAL A 218 -9.95 6.04 -8.40
C VAL A 218 -8.60 5.56 -7.85
N VAL A 219 -8.58 4.64 -6.90
CA VAL A 219 -7.33 4.10 -6.34
C VAL A 219 -6.52 3.38 -7.42
N LEU A 220 -7.17 2.61 -8.30
CA LEU A 220 -6.52 1.95 -9.42
C LEU A 220 -5.89 2.95 -10.39
N ASP A 221 -6.60 4.03 -10.74
CA ASP A 221 -6.10 5.11 -11.58
C ASP A 221 -4.87 5.77 -10.94
N PHE A 222 -4.92 6.08 -9.64
CA PHE A 222 -3.77 6.60 -8.91
C PHE A 222 -2.59 5.64 -8.91
N ALA A 223 -2.81 4.32 -8.78
CA ALA A 223 -1.75 3.33 -8.81
C ALA A 223 -1.06 3.30 -10.18
N ILE A 224 -1.85 3.30 -11.27
CA ILE A 224 -1.35 3.33 -12.65
C ILE A 224 -0.58 4.63 -12.90
N VAL A 225 -1.17 5.78 -12.56
CA VAL A 225 -0.54 7.09 -12.74
C VAL A 225 0.77 7.18 -11.95
N ALA A 226 0.81 6.72 -10.69
CA ALA A 226 2.01 6.73 -9.88
C ALA A 226 3.12 5.86 -10.49
N LEU A 227 2.79 4.65 -10.97
CA LEU A 227 3.74 3.78 -11.67
C LEU A 227 4.26 4.40 -12.98
N CYS A 228 3.36 5.00 -13.78
CA CYS A 228 3.74 5.68 -15.02
C CYS A 228 4.63 6.91 -14.76
N LEU A 229 4.30 7.73 -13.76
CA LEU A 229 5.10 8.89 -13.37
C LEU A 229 6.46 8.47 -12.80
N ALA A 230 6.51 7.40 -12.00
CA ALA A 230 7.76 6.84 -11.50
C ALA A 230 8.65 6.38 -12.65
N ALA A 231 8.07 5.72 -13.66
CA ALA A 231 8.79 5.32 -14.86
C ALA A 231 9.29 6.53 -15.67
N ALA A 232 8.50 7.60 -15.78
CA ALA A 232 8.89 8.80 -16.52
C ALA A 232 9.98 9.64 -15.82
N THR A 233 9.99 9.67 -14.48
CA THR A 233 10.89 10.51 -13.66
C THR A 233 12.29 9.92 -13.48
N LEU A 234 12.48 8.62 -13.67
CA LEU A 234 13.80 8.00 -13.67
C LEU A 234 14.61 8.39 -14.94
N ARG A 235 15.21 9.59 -14.91
CA ARG A 235 16.17 10.05 -15.92
C ARG A 235 17.60 9.64 -15.56
N ARG A 236 18.39 9.29 -16.59
CA ARG A 236 19.84 9.05 -16.50
C ARG A 236 20.51 10.26 -15.85
N ARG A 237 21.27 10.04 -14.77
CA ARG A 237 22.41 10.89 -14.45
C ARG A 237 23.59 10.29 -15.20
N THR A 238 23.91 10.84 -16.35
CA THR A 238 25.26 10.67 -16.93
C THR A 238 26.16 11.65 -16.19
N PRO A 239 27.28 11.22 -15.59
CA PRO A 239 28.39 12.14 -15.35
C PRO A 239 28.92 12.69 -16.68
#